data_AF-A0A353M1G3-F1
#
_entry.id   AF-A0A353M1G3-F1
#
_cell.length_a   1.000
_cell.length_b   1.000
_cell.length_c   1.000
_cell.angle_alpha   90.00
_cell.angle_beta   90.00
_cell.angle_gamma   90.00
#
_symmetry.space_group_name_H-M   'P 1'
#
loop_
_entity.id
_entity.type
_entity.pdbx_description
1 polymer ?
#
loop_
_entity_poly.entity_id
_entity_poly.type
_entity_poly.pdbx_seq_one_letter_code
_entity_poly.pdbx_strand_id
1 'polypeptide(L)' 'NNIRYVVPHEVSTTEPVEFFMRVQRPDDNVALDVGGLRRIRKQSVRPSEMLDVKLTPEQLQSLEGDTLVIQIVSQKEA' A
#
# COMPACT_ATOMS: atom_id res chain seq x y z
N ASN A 1 10.91 1.61 2.29
CA ASN A 1 10.81 3.07 2.05
C ASN A 1 11.09 3.39 0.57
N ASN A 2 10.08 3.29 -0.31
CA ASN A 2 10.20 3.53 -1.76
C ASN A 2 8.88 4.09 -2.35
N ILE A 3 7.98 4.63 -1.53
CA ILE A 3 6.77 5.30 -2.01
C ILE A 3 7.12 6.77 -2.21
N ARG A 4 6.84 7.32 -3.40
CA ARG A 4 7.05 8.74 -3.73
C ARG A 4 5.89 9.59 -3.25
N TYR A 5 4.68 9.13 -3.50
CA TYR A 5 3.45 9.75 -3.01
C TYR A 5 2.31 8.74 -3.05
N VAL A 6 1.32 8.98 -2.19
CA VAL A 6 0.00 8.38 -2.22
C VAL A 6 -0.99 9.51 -2.50
N VAL A 7 -1.93 9.29 -3.42
CA VAL A 7 -2.98 10.27 -3.71
C VAL A 7 -3.86 10.42 -2.46
N PRO A 8 -4.14 11.65 -2.01
CA PRO A 8 -4.95 11.87 -0.82
C PRO A 8 -6.36 11.32 -1.03
N HIS A 9 -6.83 10.53 -0.05
CA HIS A 9 -8.20 10.05 0.06
C HIS A 9 -8.70 10.34 1.48
N GLU A 10 -9.99 10.62 1.61
CA GLU A 10 -10.68 10.51 2.88
C GLU A 10 -10.91 9.03 3.16
N VAL A 11 -10.46 8.55 4.32
CA VAL A 11 -10.53 7.13 4.68
C VAL A 11 -11.67 6.94 5.68
N SER A 12 -12.76 6.36 5.21
CA SER A 12 -13.85 5.88 6.07
C SER A 12 -13.66 4.40 6.38
N THR A 13 -13.90 3.97 7.61
CA THR A 13 -13.86 2.55 8.00
C THR A 13 -15.14 1.80 7.63
N THR A 14 -16.18 2.50 7.14
CA THR A 14 -17.47 1.90 6.76
C THR A 14 -17.61 1.69 5.25
N GLU A 15 -16.74 2.28 4.45
CA GLU A 15 -16.78 2.20 2.99
C GLU A 15 -15.46 1.68 2.42
N PRO A 16 -15.47 0.98 1.27
CA PRO A 16 -14.22 0.58 0.62
C PRO A 16 -13.41 1.81 0.18
N VAL A 17 -12.10 1.76 0.39
CA VAL A 17 -11.18 2.84 -0.02
C VAL A 17 -10.14 2.27 -0.98
N GLU A 18 -9.83 3.02 -2.03
CA GLU A 18 -8.81 2.67 -3.00
C GLU A 18 -7.68 3.71 -2.96
N PHE A 19 -6.45 3.25 -2.75
CA PHE A 19 -5.27 4.10 -2.71
C PHE A 19 -4.50 3.97 -4.02
N PHE A 20 -4.19 5.11 -4.64
CA PHE A 20 -3.30 5.20 -5.79
C PHE A 20 -1.95 5.77 -5.35
N MET A 21 -0.86 5.17 -5.81
CA MET A 21 0.48 5.56 -5.40
C MET A 21 1.52 5.33 -6.49
N ARG A 22 2.67 5.98 -6.35
CA ARG A 22 3.84 5.76 -7.20
C ARG A 22 5.08 5.50 -6.37
N VAL A 23 5.96 4.67 -6.90
CA VAL A 23 7.28 4.43 -6.30
C VAL A 23 8.30 5.50 -6.71
N GLN A 24 9.33 5.68 -5.90
CA GLN A 24 10.40 6.64 -6.19
C GLN A 24 11.43 6.08 -7.16
N ARG A 25 11.76 4.79 -7.03
CA ARG A 25 12.76 4.08 -7.85
C ARG A 25 12.28 2.68 -8.24
N PRO A 26 12.77 2.12 -9.36
CA PRO A 26 12.56 0.72 -9.69
C PRO A 26 13.01 -0.20 -8.55
N ASP A 27 12.25 -1.26 -8.30
CA ASP A 27 12.60 -2.31 -7.34
C ASP A 27 12.00 -3.64 -7.78
N ASP A 28 12.65 -4.74 -7.46
CA ASP A 28 12.29 -6.10 -7.91
C ASP A 28 12.18 -7.04 -6.70
N ASN A 29 11.34 -8.08 -6.80
CA ASN A 29 11.07 -9.05 -5.73
C ASN A 29 10.64 -8.37 -4.42
N VAL A 30 9.64 -7.49 -4.52
CA VAL A 30 9.12 -6.69 -3.40
C VAL A 30 7.67 -7.05 -3.07
N ALA A 31 7.19 -6.55 -1.95
CA ALA A 31 5.77 -6.55 -1.61
C ALA A 31 5.32 -5.14 -1.23
N LEU A 32 4.09 -4.80 -1.59
CA LEU A 32 3.37 -3.66 -1.05
C LEU A 32 2.75 -4.09 0.28
N ASP A 33 3.20 -3.48 1.37
CA ASP A 33 2.64 -3.64 2.71
C ASP A 33 1.80 -2.41 3.05
N VAL A 34 0.56 -2.67 3.47
CA VAL A 34 -0.47 -1.66 3.75
C VAL A 34 -0.79 -1.71 5.23
N GLY A 35 0.15 -1.25 6.05
CA GLY A 35 0.03 -1.22 7.51
C GLY A 35 -0.29 -2.58 8.14
N GLY A 36 0.19 -3.69 7.59
CA GLY A 36 -0.15 -5.04 8.06
C GLY A 36 -1.55 -5.54 7.70
N LEU A 37 -2.45 -4.67 7.20
CA LEU A 37 -3.82 -5.02 6.80
C LEU A 37 -3.83 -5.90 5.55
N ARG A 38 -2.87 -5.66 4.65
CA ARG A 38 -2.73 -6.37 3.39
C ARG A 38 -1.29 -6.35 2.90
N ARG A 39 -0.81 -7.50 2.41
CA ARG A 39 0.49 -7.62 1.75
C ARG A 39 0.31 -8.18 0.34
N ILE A 40 0.81 -7.45 -0.67
CA ILE A 40 0.66 -7.79 -2.09
C ILE A 40 2.05 -7.99 -2.68
N ARG A 41 2.35 -9.22 -3.13
CA ARG A 41 3.62 -9.53 -3.79
C ARG A 41 3.65 -8.94 -5.20
N LYS A 42 4.77 -8.32 -5.56
CA LYS A 42 5.03 -7.74 -6.89
C LYS A 42 6.39 -8.23 -7.38
N GLN A 43 6.45 -8.72 -8.62
CA GLN A 43 7.71 -9.12 -9.26
C GLN A 43 8.63 -7.91 -9.46
N SER A 44 8.05 -6.79 -9.89
CA SER A 44 8.74 -5.51 -10.00
C SER A 44 7.78 -4.36 -9.80
N VAL A 45 8.33 -3.19 -9.49
CA VAL A 45 7.64 -1.90 -9.46
C VAL A 45 8.47 -0.87 -10.21
N ARG A 46 7.83 0.05 -10.93
CA ARG A 46 8.49 1.11 -11.69
C ARG A 46 7.84 2.48 -11.42
N PRO A 47 8.59 3.60 -11.40
CA PRO A 47 8.00 4.94 -11.19
C PRO A 47 6.96 5.33 -12.24
N SER A 48 7.08 4.80 -13.47
CA SER A 48 6.13 5.00 -14.56
C SER A 48 4.79 4.31 -14.33
N GLU A 49 4.72 3.34 -13.42
CA GLU A 49 3.50 2.61 -13.09
C GLU A 49 2.73 3.32 -11.98
N MET A 50 1.40 3.25 -12.08
CA MET A 50 0.52 3.57 -10.97
C MET A 50 0.22 2.28 -10.23
N LEU A 51 0.50 2.25 -8.93
CA LEU A 51 0.12 1.15 -8.06
C LEU A 51 -1.20 1.51 -7.39
N ASP A 52 -2.11 0.55 -7.33
CA ASP A 52 -3.39 0.65 -6.64
C ASP A 52 -3.50 -0.42 -5.55
N VAL A 53 -4.23 -0.09 -4.49
CA VAL A 53 -4.72 -1.09 -3.54
C VAL A 53 -6.09 -0.68 -3.00
N LYS A 54 -7.04 -1.59 -3.14
CA LYS A 54 -8.37 -1.48 -2.54
C LYS A 54 -8.41 -2.18 -1.18
N LEU A 55 -8.90 -1.50 -0.16
CA LEU A 55 -9.19 -2.05 1.15
C LEU A 55 -10.70 -2.15 1.34
N THR A 56 -11.15 -3.27 1.92
CA THR A 56 -12.56 -3.46 2.27
C THR A 56 -12.85 -2.86 3.65
N PRO A 57 -14.12 -2.57 3.98
CA PRO A 57 -14.50 -2.11 5.32
C PRO A 57 -14.01 -3.04 6.43
N GLU A 58 -14.07 -4.36 6.22
CA GLU A 58 -13.62 -5.36 7.21
C GLU A 58 -12.12 -5.26 7.49
N GLN A 59 -11.31 -4.95 6.48
CA GLN A 59 -9.87 -4.71 6.65
C GLN A 59 -9.58 -3.36 7.31
N LEU A 60 -10.41 -2.36 7.06
CA LEU A 60 -10.25 -1.02 7.66
C LEU A 60 -10.69 -1.01 9.13
N GLN A 61 -11.61 -1.89 9.55
CA GLN A 61 -12.02 -2.03 10.94
C GLN A 61 -10.91 -2.56 11.86
N SER A 62 -9.91 -3.25 11.31
CA SER A 62 -8.73 -3.68 12.08
C SER A 62 -7.62 -2.62 12.13
N LEU A 63 -7.87 -1.41 11.61
CA LEU A 63 -6.93 -0.30 11.75
C LEU A 63 -6.89 0.16 13.22
N GLU A 64 -5.71 0.11 13.81
CA GLU A 64 -5.46 0.67 15.14
C GLU A 64 -4.80 2.04 15.01
N GLY A 65 -5.31 3.03 15.74
CA GLY A 65 -4.81 4.41 15.69
C GLY A 65 -5.38 5.23 14.53
N ASP A 66 -4.70 6.33 14.22
CA ASP A 66 -5.13 7.34 13.23
C ASP A 66 -4.24 7.37 11.97
N THR A 67 -3.23 6.49 11.90
CA THR A 67 -2.18 6.53 10.89
C THR A 67 -2.05 5.19 10.17
N LEU A 68 -2.18 5.20 8.83
CA LEU A 68 -1.93 4.05 7.97
C LEU A 68 -0.62 4.22 7.20
N VAL A 69 0.37 3.35 7.46
CA VAL A 69 1.67 3.39 6.78
C VAL A 69 1.67 2.43 5.60
N ILE A 70 1.86 2.95 4.39
CA ILE A 70 1.99 2.16 3.16
C ILE A 70 3.44 2.16 2.70
N GLN A 71 4.00 0.99 2.41
CA GLN A 71 5.41 0.84 2.08
C GLN A 71 5.71 -0.31 1.12
N ILE A 72 6.81 -0.17 0.39
CA ILE A 72 7.44 -1.26 -0.35
C ILE A 72 8.50 -1.91 0.55
N VAL A 73 8.40 -3.23 0.72
CA VAL A 73 9.28 -4.09 1.54
C VAL A 73 9.86 -5.23 0.71
N SER A 74 10.96 -5.82 1.16
CA SER A 74 11.52 -7.01 0.49
C SER A 74 10.61 -8.23 0.69
N GLN A 75 10.59 -9.15 -0.27
CA GLN A 75 9.94 -10.45 -0.07
C GLN A 75 10.73 -11.39 0.84
N LYS A 76 12.02 -11.13 1.11
CA LYS A 76 12.85 -11.97 2.00
C LYS A 76 12.52 -11.81 3.49
N GLU A 77 11.73 -10.80 3.85
CA GLU A 77 11.29 -10.51 5.22
C GLU A 77 9.88 -11.09 5.47
N ALA A 78 9.66 -12.35 5.12
CA ALA A 78 8.38 -13.05 5.32
C ALA A 78 8.60 -14.42 5.96
#